data_AF-A0A7Y4TJD6-F1
#
_entry.id   AF-A0A7Y4TJD6-F1
#
_cell.length_a   1.000
_cell.length_b   1.000
_cell.length_c   1.000
_cell.angle_alpha   90.00
_cell.angle_beta   90.00
_cell.angle_gamma   90.00
#
_symmetry.space_group_name_H-M   'P 1'
#
loop_
_entity.id
_entity.type
_entity.pdbx_description
1 polymer ?
#
loop_
_entity_poly.entity_id
_entity_poly.type
_entity_poly.pdbx_seq_one_letter_code
_entity_poly.pdbx_strand_id
1 'polypeptide(L)'
;MLLAPSIYAQQKNVAIGWDLTYKSVLERNNVAKTEWIWPWLAQYKTPAEKWLAGWKGEPIVSSMLIEHPAFHAAEHTTMWLIRTEDEAFYWESVAGSKNIGYEEPIAPTVYDAFYKEASAWQQFRPKRASALKTGALTGYMGFLSVYGPDGSRQMLLTMDDFSVCLDKSCTPGKSVKPGRLIAALVPILIPESERNYKHKSEPEIAAMTPEQRIDEEIKERDHMSRIGDRQYGLILKYRRKDGLKGHAHLIKLIESYDPKRLRNHTYSAAVMIALDIDDRTVRLRGSPEGRKIIEAIERLSSRMKMAGEKYITPDEMDLPKLNGLNFVDHAIADTLWMKYRIQVSDSELLEFSNFLVSRDPTYPSWSEQDFIRDYSRPAGPSQFHVMRDPKRYHEMYVTFKKLANNK
;
A
#
# COMPACT_ATOMS: atom_id res chain seq x y z
N MET A 1 28.61 -53.87 -1.60
CA MET A 1 28.28 -52.55 -2.16
C MET A 1 26.83 -52.62 -2.61
N LEU A 2 25.89 -52.33 -1.70
CA LEU A 2 24.46 -52.43 -1.95
C LEU A 2 23.95 -51.06 -2.38
N LEU A 3 23.52 -50.97 -3.64
CA LEU A 3 22.80 -49.82 -4.18
C LEU A 3 21.40 -49.81 -3.55
N ALA A 4 21.16 -48.88 -2.62
CA ALA A 4 19.82 -48.59 -2.15
C ALA A 4 19.09 -47.80 -3.25
N PRO A 5 17.90 -48.23 -3.71
CA PRO A 5 17.13 -47.45 -4.67
C PRO A 5 16.65 -46.15 -3.99
N SER A 6 16.88 -45.03 -4.68
CA SER A 6 16.40 -43.71 -4.33
C SER A 6 14.89 -43.72 -4.11
N ILE A 7 14.45 -43.47 -2.87
CA ILE A 7 13.04 -43.34 -2.47
C ILE A 7 12.49 -41.93 -2.80
N TYR A 8 13.22 -41.09 -3.55
CA TYR A 8 12.79 -39.72 -3.88
C TYR A 8 11.93 -39.62 -5.15
N ALA A 9 10.93 -40.50 -5.28
CA ALA A 9 9.92 -40.41 -6.32
C ALA A 9 8.54 -40.82 -5.82
N GLN A 10 8.03 -40.12 -4.79
CA GLN A 10 6.60 -40.02 -4.50
C GLN A 10 6.17 -38.55 -4.45
N GLN A 11 6.11 -37.93 -5.62
CA GLN A 11 5.20 -36.81 -5.84
C GLN A 11 3.79 -37.38 -6.03
N LYS A 12 2.84 -36.98 -5.18
CA LYS A 12 1.50 -36.48 -5.58
C LYS A 12 0.60 -36.27 -4.36
N ASN A 13 0.22 -35.00 -4.16
CA ASN A 13 -0.64 -34.44 -3.11
C ASN A 13 0.03 -34.36 -1.73
N VAL A 14 0.40 -33.14 -1.32
CA VAL A 14 0.73 -32.87 0.09
C VAL A 14 -0.56 -33.06 0.88
N ALA A 15 -0.72 -34.22 1.51
CA ALA A 15 -1.88 -34.52 2.35
C ALA A 15 -1.69 -33.85 3.72
N ILE A 16 -1.95 -32.54 3.79
CA ILE A 16 -1.82 -31.72 5.00
C ILE A 16 -2.95 -32.03 6.03
N GLY A 17 -3.94 -32.85 5.67
CA GLY A 17 -4.95 -33.38 6.60
C GLY A 17 -6.00 -32.36 7.07
N TRP A 18 -6.08 -31.19 6.46
CA TRP A 18 -7.11 -30.18 6.75
C TRP A 18 -8.42 -30.49 6.04
N ASP A 19 -9.55 -30.31 6.74
CA ASP A 19 -10.86 -30.21 6.12
C ASP A 19 -11.07 -28.78 5.63
N LEU A 20 -10.84 -28.55 4.34
CA LEU A 20 -11.01 -27.24 3.70
C LEU A 20 -12.49 -26.85 3.49
N THR A 21 -13.44 -27.73 3.81
CA THR A 21 -14.85 -27.36 3.90
C THR A 21 -15.21 -26.76 5.25
N TYR A 22 -14.33 -26.94 6.25
CA TYR A 22 -14.48 -26.53 7.65
C TYR A 22 -15.72 -27.08 8.36
N LYS A 23 -16.47 -27.99 7.74
CA LYS A 23 -17.70 -28.54 8.32
C LYS A 23 -17.40 -29.33 9.58
N SER A 24 -16.34 -30.13 9.56
CA SER A 24 -15.93 -30.95 10.70
C SER A 24 -15.61 -30.11 11.94
N VAL A 25 -14.87 -29.01 11.79
CA VAL A 25 -14.50 -28.14 12.92
C VAL A 25 -15.70 -27.36 13.46
N LEU A 26 -16.65 -26.97 12.61
CA LEU A 26 -17.90 -26.33 13.05
C LEU A 26 -18.80 -27.30 13.81
N GLU A 27 -18.96 -28.52 13.31
CA GLU A 27 -19.80 -29.56 13.93
C GLU A 27 -19.22 -30.02 15.26
N ARG A 28 -17.91 -30.27 15.34
CA ARG A 28 -17.22 -30.59 16.60
C ARG A 28 -17.38 -29.52 17.68
N ASN A 29 -17.55 -28.26 17.26
CA ASN A 29 -17.76 -27.12 18.17
C ASN A 29 -19.23 -26.79 18.41
N ASN A 30 -20.16 -27.60 17.90
CA ASN A 30 -21.62 -27.40 18.02
C ASN A 30 -22.09 -26.01 17.53
N VAL A 31 -21.47 -25.48 16.46
CA VAL A 31 -21.87 -24.20 15.85
C VAL A 31 -23.21 -24.37 15.13
N ALA A 32 -24.23 -23.60 15.52
CA ALA A 32 -25.56 -23.75 14.93
C ALA A 32 -25.56 -23.39 13.44
N LYS A 33 -26.27 -24.16 12.60
CA LYS A 33 -26.33 -23.93 11.14
C LYS A 33 -26.89 -22.55 10.75
N THR A 34 -27.55 -21.87 11.68
CA THR A 34 -28.09 -20.51 11.54
C THR A 34 -27.08 -19.41 11.86
N GLU A 35 -25.92 -19.74 12.45
CA GLU A 35 -24.85 -18.76 12.67
C GLU A 35 -24.24 -18.32 11.35
N TRP A 36 -23.92 -17.03 11.23
CA TRP A 36 -23.55 -16.38 9.98
C TRP A 36 -22.34 -17.01 9.26
N ILE A 37 -21.45 -17.67 10.00
CA ILE A 37 -20.26 -18.35 9.43
C ILE A 37 -20.64 -19.49 8.46
N TRP A 38 -21.81 -20.11 8.65
CA TRP A 38 -22.31 -21.16 7.74
C TRP A 38 -22.73 -20.60 6.38
N PRO A 39 -23.64 -19.60 6.28
CA PRO A 39 -23.93 -18.91 5.03
C PRO A 39 -22.69 -18.33 4.36
N TRP A 40 -21.76 -17.76 5.14
CA TRP A 40 -20.51 -17.21 4.62
C TRP A 40 -19.67 -18.28 3.92
N LEU A 41 -19.45 -19.43 4.56
CA LEU A 41 -18.74 -20.55 3.92
C LEU A 41 -19.46 -21.12 2.69
N ALA A 42 -20.79 -21.14 2.67
CA ALA A 42 -21.56 -21.74 1.58
C ALA A 42 -21.36 -21.01 0.24
N GLN A 43 -21.01 -19.72 0.28
CA GLN A 43 -20.79 -18.88 -0.90
C GLN A 43 -19.33 -18.91 -1.37
N TYR A 44 -18.48 -19.70 -0.71
CA TYR A 44 -17.05 -19.58 -0.81
C TYR A 44 -16.36 -20.88 -1.18
N LYS A 45 -15.43 -20.76 -2.12
CA LYS A 45 -14.49 -21.82 -2.44
C LYS A 45 -13.09 -21.36 -2.11
N THR A 46 -12.48 -22.00 -1.11
CA THR A 46 -11.12 -21.66 -0.70
C THR A 46 -10.13 -21.81 -1.88
N PRO A 47 -9.24 -20.83 -2.12
CA PRO A 47 -8.17 -20.96 -3.10
C PRO A 47 -7.10 -21.95 -2.61
N ALA A 48 -7.05 -22.26 -1.31
CA ALA A 48 -6.07 -23.16 -0.74
C ALA A 48 -6.11 -24.56 -1.36
N GLU A 49 -7.28 -25.05 -1.79
CA GLU A 49 -7.41 -26.32 -2.51
C GLU A 49 -6.52 -26.33 -3.76
N LYS A 50 -6.56 -25.25 -4.55
CA LYS A 50 -5.74 -25.11 -5.77
C LYS A 50 -4.27 -24.88 -5.44
N TRP A 51 -3.99 -24.10 -4.40
CA TRP A 51 -2.61 -23.83 -3.98
C TRP A 51 -1.91 -25.10 -3.52
N LEU A 52 -2.56 -25.92 -2.71
CA LEU A 52 -2.03 -27.20 -2.24
C LEU A 52 -1.83 -28.19 -3.39
N ALA A 53 -2.81 -28.30 -4.30
CA ALA A 53 -2.69 -29.16 -5.48
C ALA A 53 -1.60 -28.67 -6.45
N GLY A 54 -1.35 -27.36 -6.49
CA GLY A 54 -0.41 -26.70 -7.38
C GLY A 54 0.99 -26.47 -6.79
N TRP A 55 1.23 -26.83 -5.53
CA TRP A 55 2.52 -26.61 -4.88
C TRP A 55 3.63 -27.39 -5.59
N LYS A 56 4.66 -26.68 -6.03
CA LYS A 56 5.85 -27.23 -6.74
C LYS A 56 7.16 -26.99 -5.99
N GLY A 57 7.12 -26.32 -4.85
CA GLY A 57 8.30 -26.04 -4.04
C GLY A 57 8.77 -27.27 -3.26
N GLU A 58 9.77 -27.05 -2.40
CA GLU A 58 10.31 -28.08 -1.51
C GLU A 58 9.22 -28.66 -0.57
N PRO A 59 9.44 -29.86 0.00
CA PRO A 59 8.51 -30.47 0.94
C PRO A 59 8.13 -29.53 2.08
N ILE A 60 6.82 -29.46 2.35
CA ILE A 60 6.27 -28.64 3.44
C ILE A 60 6.54 -29.36 4.76
N VAL A 61 7.34 -28.74 5.63
CA VAL A 61 7.65 -29.23 6.99
C VAL A 61 6.59 -28.77 7.98
N SER A 62 6.08 -27.56 7.81
CA SER A 62 4.91 -27.06 8.55
C SER A 62 4.14 -26.03 7.73
N SER A 63 2.86 -25.85 8.07
CA SER A 63 2.00 -24.90 7.37
C SER A 63 0.90 -24.34 8.27
N MET A 64 0.48 -23.11 8.00
CA MET A 64 -0.68 -22.48 8.63
C MET A 64 -1.59 -21.88 7.55
N LEU A 65 -2.89 -22.10 7.65
CA LEU A 65 -3.91 -21.52 6.78
C LEU A 65 -4.92 -20.74 7.62
N ILE A 66 -5.12 -19.48 7.28
CA ILE A 66 -6.02 -18.56 7.98
C ILE A 66 -7.07 -18.09 6.99
N GLU A 67 -8.35 -18.26 7.33
CA GLU A 67 -9.47 -17.83 6.48
C GLU A 67 -10.52 -17.08 7.30
N HIS A 68 -10.85 -15.84 6.89
CA HIS A 68 -11.77 -14.97 7.62
C HIS A 68 -12.43 -13.94 6.69
N PRO A 69 -13.55 -13.29 7.08
CA PRO A 69 -14.09 -12.19 6.30
C PRO A 69 -13.26 -10.92 6.49
N ALA A 70 -13.18 -10.10 5.45
CA ALA A 70 -12.74 -8.72 5.53
C ALA A 70 -13.78 -7.90 6.29
N PHE A 71 -13.37 -7.24 7.37
CA PHE A 71 -14.28 -6.58 8.31
C PHE A 71 -15.10 -5.41 7.71
N HIS A 72 -14.75 -4.92 6.52
CA HIS A 72 -15.39 -3.77 5.88
C HIS A 72 -16.32 -4.13 4.71
N ALA A 73 -16.17 -5.33 4.11
CA ALA A 73 -16.90 -5.73 2.91
C ALA A 73 -17.40 -7.19 2.94
N ALA A 74 -17.12 -7.93 4.01
CA ALA A 74 -17.37 -9.37 4.14
C ALA A 74 -16.72 -10.25 3.05
N GLU A 75 -15.78 -9.69 2.28
CA GLU A 75 -14.95 -10.42 1.31
C GLU A 75 -14.14 -11.51 2.01
N HIS A 76 -13.81 -12.60 1.32
CA HIS A 76 -13.02 -13.66 1.93
C HIS A 76 -11.53 -13.33 1.85
N THR A 77 -10.86 -13.31 2.99
CA THR A 77 -9.40 -13.24 3.07
C THR A 77 -8.86 -14.63 3.39
N THR A 78 -7.92 -15.11 2.58
CA THR A 78 -7.17 -16.35 2.79
C THR A 78 -5.70 -16.04 2.84
N MET A 79 -5.06 -16.45 3.93
CA MET A 79 -3.61 -16.37 4.10
C MET A 79 -3.05 -17.78 4.30
N TRP A 80 -2.06 -18.16 3.50
CA TRP A 80 -1.38 -19.45 3.61
C TRP A 80 0.10 -19.23 3.87
N LEU A 81 0.58 -19.73 5.01
CA LEU A 81 1.96 -19.65 5.44
C LEU A 81 2.59 -21.03 5.31
N ILE A 82 3.76 -21.08 4.70
CA ILE A 82 4.42 -22.32 4.31
C ILE A 82 5.83 -22.29 4.86
N ARG A 83 6.29 -23.41 5.42
CA ARG A 83 7.66 -23.60 5.87
C ARG A 83 8.21 -24.88 5.25
N THR A 84 9.30 -24.75 4.51
CA THR A 84 10.09 -25.87 3.98
C THR A 84 11.21 -26.19 4.96
N GLU A 85 12.27 -26.89 4.55
CA GLU A 85 13.45 -27.09 5.41
C GLU A 85 14.22 -25.77 5.61
N ASP A 86 14.42 -25.02 4.52
CA ASP A 86 15.29 -23.84 4.52
C ASP A 86 14.55 -22.50 4.43
N GLU A 87 13.33 -22.51 3.88
CA GLU A 87 12.61 -21.28 3.51
C GLU A 87 11.24 -21.20 4.17
N ALA A 88 10.66 -20.00 4.16
CA ALA A 88 9.29 -19.77 4.54
C ALA A 88 8.62 -18.77 3.60
N PHE A 89 7.32 -18.97 3.36
CA PHE A 89 6.54 -18.20 2.40
C PHE A 89 5.20 -17.79 2.98
N TYR A 90 4.67 -16.70 2.45
CA TYR A 90 3.36 -16.13 2.74
C TYR A 90 2.59 -15.94 1.44
N TRP A 91 1.39 -16.49 1.37
CA TRP A 91 0.47 -16.36 0.24
C TRP A 91 -0.82 -15.70 0.71
N GLU A 92 -1.35 -14.76 -0.06
CA GLU A 92 -2.60 -14.06 0.26
C GLU A 92 -3.55 -14.02 -0.93
N SER A 93 -4.84 -14.15 -0.64
CA SER A 93 -5.92 -13.85 -1.58
C SER A 93 -7.07 -13.18 -0.85
N VAL A 94 -7.57 -12.10 -1.44
CA VAL A 94 -8.81 -11.44 -1.02
C VAL A 94 -9.85 -11.60 -2.13
N ALA A 95 -11.02 -12.16 -1.83
CA ALA A 95 -12.09 -12.34 -2.80
C ALA A 95 -12.51 -10.98 -3.38
N GLY A 96 -12.73 -10.92 -4.69
CA GLY A 96 -12.96 -9.66 -5.40
C GLY A 96 -11.68 -8.97 -5.85
N SER A 97 -10.53 -9.24 -5.21
CA SER A 97 -9.23 -8.83 -5.73
C SER A 97 -8.85 -9.70 -6.94
N LYS A 98 -8.32 -9.07 -8.00
CA LYS A 98 -7.83 -9.77 -9.20
C LYS A 98 -6.41 -10.32 -9.02
N ASN A 99 -5.87 -10.21 -7.81
CA ASN A 99 -4.54 -10.65 -7.44
C ASN A 99 -4.55 -12.16 -7.20
N ILE A 100 -3.94 -12.90 -8.14
CA ILE A 100 -3.82 -14.36 -8.04
C ILE A 100 -2.62 -14.65 -7.14
N GLY A 101 -2.89 -15.05 -5.89
CA GLY A 101 -1.95 -15.61 -4.90
C GLY A 101 -0.47 -15.38 -5.18
N TYR A 102 0.09 -14.32 -4.60
CA TYR A 102 1.53 -14.09 -4.68
C TYR A 102 2.26 -14.83 -3.57
N GLU A 103 3.37 -15.45 -3.93
CA GLU A 103 4.32 -16.02 -2.98
C GLU A 103 5.29 -14.94 -2.51
N GLU A 104 5.15 -14.52 -1.25
CA GLU A 104 6.07 -13.59 -0.60
C GLU A 104 7.01 -14.36 0.35
N PRO A 105 8.33 -14.29 0.16
CA PRO A 105 9.27 -14.91 1.09
C PRO A 105 9.24 -14.19 2.44
N ILE A 106 9.26 -14.96 3.53
CA ILE A 106 9.31 -14.45 4.90
C ILE A 106 10.47 -15.08 5.64
N ALA A 107 11.00 -14.39 6.65
CA ALA A 107 12.09 -14.94 7.45
C ALA A 107 11.63 -16.23 8.18
N PRO A 108 12.34 -17.36 8.07
CA PRO A 108 11.99 -18.61 8.75
C PRO A 108 11.78 -18.41 10.25
N THR A 109 12.63 -17.62 10.91
CA THR A 109 12.53 -17.32 12.34
C THR A 109 11.22 -16.64 12.73
N VAL A 110 10.66 -15.80 11.84
CA VAL A 110 9.39 -15.13 12.06
C VAL A 110 8.23 -16.11 11.90
N TYR A 111 8.29 -16.96 10.87
CA TYR A 111 7.33 -18.05 10.71
C TYR A 111 7.33 -18.98 11.93
N ASP A 112 8.51 -19.44 12.35
CA ASP A 112 8.68 -20.44 13.41
C ASP A 112 8.15 -19.90 14.76
N ALA A 113 8.34 -18.61 15.03
CA ALA A 113 7.78 -17.94 16.20
C ALA A 113 6.24 -17.97 16.17
N PHE A 114 5.63 -17.59 15.05
CA PHE A 114 4.16 -17.64 14.91
C PHE A 114 3.65 -19.08 14.99
N TYR A 115 4.27 -20.02 14.28
CA TYR A 115 3.88 -21.43 14.30
C TYR A 115 3.89 -22.01 15.72
N LYS A 116 4.95 -21.75 16.48
CA LYS A 116 5.10 -22.20 17.87
C LYS A 116 3.98 -21.67 18.78
N GLU A 117 3.58 -20.41 18.61
CA GLU A 117 2.47 -19.85 19.37
C GLU A 117 1.13 -20.43 18.93
N ALA A 118 0.87 -20.43 17.62
CA ALA A 118 -0.39 -20.87 17.02
C ALA A 118 -0.71 -22.34 17.30
N SER A 119 0.32 -23.21 17.26
CA SER A 119 0.17 -24.64 17.55
C SER A 119 -0.27 -24.88 19.00
N ALA A 120 0.17 -24.04 19.94
CA ALA A 120 -0.15 -24.12 21.36
C ALA A 120 -1.48 -23.44 21.76
N TRP A 121 -2.11 -22.65 20.86
CA TRP A 121 -3.30 -21.89 21.22
C TRP A 121 -4.51 -22.76 21.61
N GLN A 122 -5.28 -22.30 22.59
CA GLN A 122 -6.61 -22.85 22.86
C GLN A 122 -7.67 -22.04 22.13
N GLN A 123 -8.68 -22.71 21.57
CA GLN A 123 -9.77 -22.04 20.86
C GLN A 123 -10.57 -21.17 21.84
N PHE A 124 -10.81 -19.92 21.49
CA PHE A 124 -11.68 -19.05 22.27
C PHE A 124 -13.16 -19.38 22.04
N ARG A 125 -13.98 -19.04 23.03
CA ARG A 125 -15.44 -19.07 22.90
C ARG A 125 -15.93 -17.67 22.56
N PRO A 126 -16.86 -17.53 21.59
CA PRO A 126 -17.44 -16.24 21.27
C PRO A 126 -18.12 -15.60 22.50
N LYS A 127 -17.92 -14.30 22.66
CA LYS A 127 -18.68 -13.53 23.65
C LYS A 127 -20.17 -13.53 23.29
N ARG A 128 -21.03 -13.54 24.31
CA ARG A 128 -22.48 -13.41 24.12
C ARG A 128 -22.80 -12.02 23.55
N ALA A 129 -23.81 -11.95 22.70
CA ALA A 129 -24.28 -10.69 22.10
C ALA A 129 -24.56 -9.59 23.14
N SER A 130 -25.07 -9.97 24.32
CA SER A 130 -25.37 -9.03 25.41
C SER A 130 -24.14 -8.31 25.99
N ALA A 131 -22.95 -8.90 25.87
CA ALA A 131 -21.68 -8.36 26.34
C ALA A 131 -21.01 -7.43 25.31
N LEU A 132 -21.42 -7.50 24.04
CA LEU A 132 -20.82 -6.76 22.94
C LEU A 132 -21.51 -5.40 22.72
N LYS A 133 -20.81 -4.45 22.12
CA LYS A 133 -21.41 -3.18 21.69
C LYS A 133 -22.48 -3.42 20.61
N THR A 134 -23.49 -2.55 20.55
CA THR A 134 -24.53 -2.62 19.51
C THR A 134 -23.90 -2.60 18.12
N GLY A 135 -24.26 -3.58 17.28
CA GLY A 135 -23.72 -3.72 15.92
C GLY A 135 -22.43 -4.53 15.80
N ALA A 136 -21.84 -4.99 16.90
CA ALA A 136 -20.68 -5.89 16.84
C ALA A 136 -21.08 -7.28 16.31
N LEU A 137 -20.24 -7.85 15.43
CA LEU A 137 -20.41 -9.22 14.96
C LEU A 137 -20.21 -10.20 16.13
N THR A 138 -21.08 -11.22 16.18
CA THR A 138 -21.07 -12.25 17.22
C THR A 138 -20.73 -13.61 16.61
N GLY A 139 -20.30 -14.56 17.45
CA GLY A 139 -19.91 -15.88 16.99
C GLY A 139 -18.46 -15.97 16.54
N TYR A 140 -18.17 -17.00 15.76
CA TYR A 140 -16.85 -17.24 15.19
C TYR A 140 -16.64 -16.41 13.92
N MET A 141 -15.41 -15.91 13.73
CA MET A 141 -14.97 -14.98 12.70
C MET A 141 -13.99 -15.58 11.70
N GLY A 142 -13.76 -16.88 11.72
CA GLY A 142 -12.87 -17.51 10.74
C GLY A 142 -12.26 -18.80 11.26
N PHE A 143 -11.20 -19.22 10.57
CA PHE A 143 -10.56 -20.51 10.74
C PHE A 143 -9.04 -20.33 10.78
N LEU A 144 -8.39 -21.10 11.65
CA LEU A 144 -6.95 -21.31 11.65
C LEU A 144 -6.69 -22.81 11.57
N SER A 145 -6.04 -23.23 10.50
CA SER A 145 -5.57 -24.59 10.28
C SER A 145 -4.05 -24.62 10.41
N VAL A 146 -3.52 -25.58 11.16
CA VAL A 146 -2.08 -25.75 11.44
C VAL A 146 -1.69 -27.18 11.09
N TYR A 147 -0.51 -27.34 10.49
CA TYR A 147 0.09 -28.63 10.16
C TYR A 147 1.58 -28.61 10.48
N GLY A 148 2.10 -29.70 11.01
CA GLY A 148 3.53 -29.94 11.12
C GLY A 148 3.84 -31.24 11.86
N PRO A 149 4.95 -31.31 12.61
CA PRO A 149 5.41 -32.57 13.24
C PRO A 149 4.37 -33.24 14.14
N ASP A 150 3.55 -32.46 14.82
CA ASP A 150 2.50 -32.96 15.75
C ASP A 150 1.18 -33.32 15.03
N GLY A 151 1.18 -33.29 13.69
CA GLY A 151 0.01 -33.53 12.86
C GLY A 151 -0.79 -32.27 12.54
N SER A 152 -2.07 -32.46 12.23
CA SER A 152 -2.94 -31.41 11.72
C SER A 152 -4.02 -31.03 12.72
N ARG A 153 -4.27 -29.73 12.89
CA ARG A 153 -5.34 -29.21 13.73
C ARG A 153 -6.04 -28.03 13.06
N GLN A 154 -7.35 -27.94 13.23
CA GLN A 154 -8.14 -26.78 12.85
C GLN A 154 -8.88 -26.23 14.08
N MET A 155 -8.94 -24.91 14.18
CA MET A 155 -9.68 -24.19 15.23
C MET A 155 -10.50 -23.05 14.64
N LEU A 156 -11.55 -22.68 15.36
CA LEU A 156 -12.37 -21.51 15.04
C LEU A 156 -11.78 -20.26 15.68
N LEU A 157 -11.76 -19.17 14.93
CA LEU A 157 -11.32 -17.86 15.39
C LEU A 157 -12.53 -17.04 15.84
N THR A 158 -12.34 -16.16 16.82
CA THR A 158 -13.32 -15.21 17.33
C THR A 158 -12.85 -13.79 17.06
N MET A 159 -13.70 -12.81 17.28
CA MET A 159 -13.29 -11.42 17.11
C MET A 159 -12.15 -11.00 18.06
N ASP A 160 -12.05 -11.61 19.25
CA ASP A 160 -10.96 -11.35 20.20
C ASP A 160 -9.58 -11.85 19.68
N ASP A 161 -9.57 -12.79 18.72
CA ASP A 161 -8.34 -13.20 18.03
C ASP A 161 -7.81 -12.09 17.11
N PHE A 162 -8.70 -11.27 16.54
CA PHE A 162 -8.34 -10.17 15.66
C PHE A 162 -8.12 -8.85 16.39
N SER A 163 -8.96 -8.58 17.39
CA SER A 163 -9.12 -7.26 17.97
C SER A 163 -9.56 -7.39 19.43
N VAL A 164 -8.74 -6.88 20.34
CA VAL A 164 -9.07 -6.79 21.75
C VAL A 164 -9.88 -5.53 22.00
N CYS A 165 -10.93 -5.68 22.83
CA CYS A 165 -11.77 -4.60 23.36
C CYS A 165 -12.95 -4.16 22.47
N LEU A 166 -13.86 -5.09 22.16
CA LEU A 166 -15.14 -4.80 21.48
C LEU A 166 -16.38 -4.92 22.38
N ASP A 167 -16.17 -5.18 23.67
CA ASP A 167 -17.27 -5.22 24.63
C ASP A 167 -17.66 -3.84 25.14
N LYS A 168 -18.78 -3.79 25.86
CA LYS A 168 -19.35 -2.53 26.40
C LYS A 168 -18.44 -1.81 27.40
N SER A 169 -17.42 -2.48 27.96
CA SER A 169 -16.48 -1.87 28.90
C SER A 169 -15.41 -1.01 28.22
N CYS A 170 -15.29 -1.12 26.89
CA CYS A 170 -14.30 -0.40 26.12
C CYS A 170 -14.72 1.05 25.91
N THR A 171 -14.01 1.97 26.57
CA THR A 171 -14.25 3.41 26.53
C THR A 171 -14.09 3.94 25.08
N PRO A 172 -15.03 4.74 24.56
CA PRO A 172 -14.84 5.45 23.29
C PRO A 172 -13.52 6.24 23.31
N GLY A 173 -12.71 6.11 22.25
CA GLY A 173 -11.42 6.81 22.12
C GLY A 173 -10.19 6.05 22.64
N LYS A 174 -10.32 4.88 23.26
CA LYS A 174 -9.17 3.98 23.48
C LYS A 174 -8.88 3.16 22.23
N SER A 175 -7.62 3.11 21.82
CA SER A 175 -7.17 2.33 20.67
C SER A 175 -7.48 0.85 20.90
N VAL A 176 -8.19 0.27 19.94
CA VAL A 176 -8.34 -1.19 19.82
C VAL A 176 -6.95 -1.80 19.76
N LYS A 177 -6.66 -2.77 20.66
CA LYS A 177 -5.38 -3.49 20.62
C LYS A 177 -5.51 -4.66 19.66
N PRO A 178 -4.43 -5.05 18.95
CA PRO A 178 -4.47 -6.25 18.12
C PRO A 178 -4.75 -7.48 19.00
N GLY A 179 -5.65 -8.35 18.54
CA GLY A 179 -5.85 -9.68 19.11
C GLY A 179 -4.65 -10.60 18.84
N ARG A 180 -4.63 -11.80 19.43
CA ARG A 180 -3.45 -12.69 19.35
C ARG A 180 -3.07 -13.09 17.92
N LEU A 181 -4.05 -13.25 17.02
CA LEU A 181 -3.80 -13.58 15.62
C LEU A 181 -3.14 -12.42 14.89
N ILE A 182 -3.71 -11.22 15.02
CA ILE A 182 -3.13 -10.02 14.40
C ILE A 182 -1.77 -9.70 14.98
N ALA A 183 -1.60 -9.82 16.31
CA ALA A 183 -0.31 -9.61 16.96
C ALA A 183 0.77 -10.57 16.43
N ALA A 184 0.43 -11.84 16.19
CA ALA A 184 1.36 -12.82 15.64
C ALA A 184 1.60 -12.66 14.13
N LEU A 185 0.63 -12.11 13.39
CA LEU A 185 0.77 -11.76 11.97
C LEU A 185 1.55 -10.47 11.75
N VAL A 186 1.50 -9.49 12.66
CA VAL A 186 2.18 -8.20 12.51
C VAL A 186 3.66 -8.31 12.08
N PRO A 187 4.50 -9.20 12.63
CA PRO A 187 5.86 -9.39 12.16
C PRO A 187 6.01 -9.85 10.71
N ILE A 188 4.98 -10.47 10.16
CA ILE A 188 4.91 -10.97 8.77
C ILE A 188 4.32 -9.90 7.86
N LEU A 189 3.30 -9.19 8.34
CA LEU A 189 2.57 -8.18 7.57
C LEU A 189 3.29 -6.83 7.54
N ILE A 190 4.08 -6.51 8.56
CA ILE A 190 4.72 -5.21 8.76
C ILE A 190 6.23 -5.40 8.93
N PRO A 191 7.05 -4.90 7.99
CA PRO A 191 8.51 -4.91 8.10
C PRO A 191 9.00 -4.40 9.46
N GLU A 192 10.09 -4.97 9.97
CA GLU A 192 10.67 -4.56 11.26
C GLU A 192 11.05 -3.08 11.29
N SER A 193 11.51 -2.54 10.14
CA SER A 193 11.83 -1.13 9.97
C SER A 193 10.65 -0.20 10.22
N GLU A 194 9.43 -0.63 9.90
CA GLU A 194 8.21 0.14 10.13
C GLU A 194 7.71 -0.02 11.58
N ARG A 195 7.78 -1.25 12.12
CA ARG A 195 7.33 -1.52 13.51
C ARG A 195 8.11 -0.74 14.56
N ASN A 196 9.41 -0.54 14.32
CA ASN A 196 10.31 0.15 15.24
C ASN A 196 10.57 1.61 14.83
N TYR A 197 9.84 2.12 13.83
CA TYR A 197 10.02 3.48 13.37
C TYR A 197 9.67 4.49 14.47
N LYS A 198 10.47 5.55 14.56
CA LYS A 198 10.25 6.70 15.43
C LYS A 198 10.53 7.96 14.63
N HIS A 199 9.65 8.94 14.76
CA HIS A 199 9.87 10.24 14.15
C HIS A 199 11.21 10.82 14.60
N LYS A 200 11.98 11.29 13.63
CA LYS A 200 13.23 12.00 13.87
C LYS A 200 12.95 13.49 14.08
N SER A 201 13.70 14.11 14.98
CA SER A 201 13.65 15.55 15.21
C SER A 201 14.11 16.36 14.00
N GLU A 202 13.76 17.64 13.96
CA GLU A 202 14.22 18.56 12.90
C GLU A 202 15.75 18.63 12.78
N PRO A 203 16.55 18.72 13.85
CA PRO A 203 18.01 18.65 13.74
C PRO A 203 18.51 17.34 13.12
N GLU A 204 17.90 16.21 13.45
CA GLU A 204 18.25 14.91 12.87
C GLU A 204 17.96 14.88 11.37
N ILE A 205 16.79 15.35 10.93
CA ILE A 205 16.45 15.45 9.49
C ILE A 205 17.37 16.47 8.79
N ALA A 206 17.69 17.59 9.44
CA ALA A 206 18.56 18.61 8.88
C ALA A 206 19.98 18.09 8.60
N ALA A 207 20.47 17.15 9.40
CA ALA A 207 21.79 16.55 9.26
C ALA A 207 21.88 15.48 8.15
N MET A 208 20.74 15.00 7.65
CA MET A 208 20.70 13.97 6.60
C MET A 208 21.16 14.45 5.23
N THR A 209 21.64 13.51 4.41
CA THR A 209 21.77 13.73 2.96
C THR A 209 20.41 13.72 2.27
N PRO A 210 20.29 14.28 1.06
CA PRO A 210 19.06 14.19 0.27
C PRO A 210 18.53 12.76 0.09
N GLU A 211 19.41 11.79 -0.14
CA GLU A 211 19.06 10.38 -0.29
C GLU A 211 18.48 9.80 1.00
N GLN A 212 19.10 10.10 2.15
CA GLN A 212 18.62 9.67 3.45
C GLN A 212 17.24 10.27 3.79
N ARG A 213 16.95 11.49 3.32
CA ARG A 213 15.62 12.09 3.50
C ARG A 213 14.55 11.46 2.62
N ILE A 214 14.91 10.95 1.44
CA ILE A 214 13.99 10.14 0.62
C ILE A 214 13.64 8.86 1.37
N ASP A 215 14.63 8.15 1.91
CA ASP A 215 14.38 6.94 2.72
C ASP A 215 13.53 7.24 3.96
N GLU A 216 13.76 8.38 4.61
CA GLU A 216 12.96 8.83 5.74
C GLU A 216 11.51 9.15 5.35
N GLU A 217 11.28 9.78 4.19
CA GLU A 217 9.93 10.06 3.70
C GLU A 217 9.15 8.77 3.43
N ILE A 218 9.80 7.75 2.87
CA ILE A 218 9.15 6.46 2.60
C ILE A 218 8.73 5.81 3.92
N LYS A 219 9.63 5.76 4.91
CA LYS A 219 9.32 5.23 6.26
C LYS A 219 8.19 5.99 6.94
N GLU A 220 8.21 7.32 6.85
CA GLU A 220 7.14 8.15 7.43
C GLU A 220 5.80 7.84 6.78
N ARG A 221 5.76 7.71 5.44
CA ARG A 221 4.51 7.42 4.71
C ARG A 221 3.86 6.12 5.16
N ASP A 222 4.66 5.09 5.40
CA ASP A 222 4.16 3.80 5.90
C ASP A 222 3.66 3.91 7.37
N HIS A 223 4.10 4.95 8.11
CA HIS A 223 3.67 5.24 9.47
C HIS A 223 2.45 6.20 9.56
N MET A 224 2.06 6.88 8.48
CA MET A 224 1.03 7.92 8.48
C MET A 224 -0.38 7.35 8.75
N SER A 225 -0.69 7.12 10.03
CA SER A 225 -2.04 6.73 10.49
C SER A 225 -2.92 7.93 10.85
N ARG A 226 -2.38 9.16 10.85
CA ARG A 226 -3.08 10.36 11.35
C ARG A 226 -2.97 11.56 10.41
N ILE A 227 -4.13 12.03 9.96
CA ILE A 227 -4.28 13.33 9.30
C ILE A 227 -3.82 14.41 10.29
N GLY A 228 -2.78 15.17 9.92
CA GLY A 228 -2.22 16.25 10.74
C GLY A 228 -0.86 15.99 11.37
N ASP A 229 -0.14 14.94 10.93
CA ASP A 229 1.23 14.70 11.39
C ASP A 229 2.16 15.87 11.01
N ARG A 230 2.81 16.46 12.04
CA ARG A 230 3.80 17.54 11.84
C ARG A 230 5.07 17.02 11.18
N GLN A 231 5.38 15.74 11.34
CA GLN A 231 6.56 15.12 10.77
C GLN A 231 6.52 15.11 9.25
N TYR A 232 5.36 14.81 8.67
CA TYR A 232 5.17 14.88 7.22
C TYR A 232 5.51 16.28 6.68
N GLY A 233 4.95 17.33 7.30
CA GLY A 233 5.23 18.72 6.90
C GLY A 233 6.72 19.09 6.99
N LEU A 234 7.42 18.59 8.02
CA LEU A 234 8.85 18.77 8.19
C LEU A 234 9.65 18.08 7.09
N ILE A 235 9.30 16.85 6.72
CA ILE A 235 9.94 16.12 5.62
C ILE A 235 9.71 16.85 4.28
N LEU A 236 8.48 17.32 4.00
CA LEU A 236 8.19 18.07 2.78
C LEU A 236 9.04 19.35 2.67
N LYS A 237 9.26 20.06 3.78
CA LYS A 237 10.10 21.25 3.83
C LYS A 237 11.51 20.95 3.30
N TYR A 238 12.13 19.85 3.76
CA TYR A 238 13.48 19.49 3.31
C TYR A 238 13.48 18.90 1.89
N ARG A 239 12.45 18.12 1.50
CA ARG A 239 12.33 17.65 0.11
C ARG A 239 12.30 18.82 -0.87
N ARG A 240 11.51 19.86 -0.62
CA ARG A 240 11.47 21.06 -1.48
C ARG A 240 12.83 21.76 -1.57
N LYS A 241 13.60 21.76 -0.49
CA LYS A 241 14.98 22.30 -0.47
C LYS A 241 15.97 21.44 -1.25
N ASP A 242 15.75 20.13 -1.26
CA ASP A 242 16.62 19.18 -1.94
C ASP A 242 16.33 19.09 -3.44
N GLY A 243 15.06 19.14 -3.83
CA GLY A 243 14.62 19.01 -5.22
C GLY A 243 15.19 17.73 -5.84
N LEU A 244 16.03 17.89 -6.87
CA LEU A 244 16.61 16.77 -7.63
C LEU A 244 17.93 16.24 -7.08
N LYS A 245 18.42 16.73 -5.94
CA LYS A 245 19.75 16.31 -5.42
C LYS A 245 19.85 14.81 -5.17
N GLY A 246 18.76 14.15 -4.74
CA GLY A 246 18.71 12.70 -4.49
C GLY A 246 18.18 11.85 -5.67
N HIS A 247 18.11 12.38 -6.89
CA HIS A 247 17.43 11.72 -8.02
C HIS A 247 17.95 10.30 -8.34
N ALA A 248 19.26 10.06 -8.23
CA ALA A 248 19.84 8.75 -8.53
C ALA A 248 19.32 7.66 -7.58
N HIS A 249 19.19 8.00 -6.30
CA HIS A 249 18.59 7.11 -5.31
C HIS A 249 17.09 6.94 -5.55
N LEU A 250 16.37 8.01 -5.90
CA LEU A 250 14.96 7.93 -6.24
C LEU A 250 14.69 6.97 -7.42
N ILE A 251 15.51 7.04 -8.48
CA ILE A 251 15.45 6.11 -9.62
C ILE A 251 15.63 4.67 -9.16
N LYS A 252 16.66 4.40 -8.33
CA LYS A 252 16.90 3.06 -7.78
C LYS A 252 15.68 2.51 -7.02
N LEU A 253 15.00 3.36 -6.25
CA LEU A 253 13.80 2.98 -5.50
C LEU A 253 12.60 2.71 -6.43
N ILE A 254 12.39 3.54 -7.45
CA ILE A 254 11.38 3.30 -8.51
C ILE A 254 11.67 1.96 -9.22
N GLU A 255 12.93 1.69 -9.51
CA GLU A 255 13.37 0.48 -10.19
C GLU A 255 13.30 -0.77 -9.30
N SER A 256 13.17 -0.61 -7.98
CA SER A 256 13.10 -1.72 -7.01
C SER A 256 11.83 -2.56 -7.08
N TYR A 257 10.82 -2.16 -7.87
CA TYR A 257 9.62 -2.95 -8.10
C TYR A 257 9.95 -4.39 -8.49
N ASP A 258 9.35 -5.31 -7.74
CA ASP A 258 9.41 -6.75 -7.96
C ASP A 258 7.97 -7.28 -7.94
N PRO A 259 7.42 -7.78 -9.06
CA PRO A 259 6.05 -8.26 -9.15
C PRO A 259 5.76 -9.46 -8.24
N LYS A 260 6.80 -10.11 -7.68
CA LYS A 260 6.64 -11.20 -6.71
C LYS A 260 6.46 -10.71 -5.27
N ARG A 261 6.73 -9.44 -4.99
CA ARG A 261 6.67 -8.87 -3.63
C ARG A 261 5.44 -8.00 -3.47
N LEU A 262 4.39 -8.57 -2.88
CA LEU A 262 3.13 -7.88 -2.60
C LEU A 262 3.29 -6.57 -1.84
N ARG A 263 4.26 -6.51 -0.92
CA ARG A 263 4.39 -5.43 0.07
C ARG A 263 5.55 -4.49 -0.19
N ASN A 264 6.20 -4.57 -1.35
CA ASN A 264 7.22 -3.59 -1.69
C ASN A 264 6.56 -2.29 -2.17
N HIS A 265 6.01 -1.48 -1.27
CA HIS A 265 5.42 -0.18 -1.62
C HIS A 265 6.46 0.93 -1.83
N THR A 266 7.76 0.62 -1.67
CA THR A 266 8.86 1.58 -1.80
C THR A 266 8.87 2.25 -3.17
N TYR A 267 8.64 1.50 -4.27
CA TYR A 267 8.61 2.09 -5.61
C TYR A 267 7.44 3.09 -5.76
N SER A 268 6.27 2.77 -5.19
CA SER A 268 5.08 3.62 -5.27
C SER A 268 5.29 4.92 -4.49
N ALA A 269 5.84 4.82 -3.27
CA ALA A 269 6.22 5.98 -2.48
C ALA A 269 7.26 6.85 -3.22
N ALA A 270 8.23 6.23 -3.89
CA ALA A 270 9.22 6.94 -4.71
C ALA A 270 8.60 7.66 -5.92
N VAL A 271 7.60 7.05 -6.59
CA VAL A 271 6.82 7.73 -7.65
C VAL A 271 6.09 8.94 -7.10
N MET A 272 5.44 8.82 -5.94
CA MET A 272 4.74 9.94 -5.30
C MET A 272 5.68 11.08 -4.91
N ILE A 273 6.91 10.76 -4.47
CA ILE A 273 7.96 11.75 -4.21
C ILE A 273 8.36 12.47 -5.51
N ALA A 274 8.53 11.72 -6.61
CA ALA A 274 8.84 12.30 -7.92
C ALA A 274 7.75 13.27 -8.39
N LEU A 275 6.48 12.89 -8.28
CA LEU A 275 5.33 13.74 -8.63
C LEU A 275 5.29 15.01 -7.78
N ASP A 276 5.58 14.94 -6.48
CA ASP A 276 5.61 16.16 -5.67
C ASP A 276 6.81 17.07 -6.02
N ILE A 277 7.99 16.51 -6.32
CA ILE A 277 9.12 17.29 -6.82
C ILE A 277 8.71 18.03 -8.11
N ASP A 278 8.04 17.33 -9.01
CA ASP A 278 7.52 17.84 -10.29
C ASP A 278 6.52 19.00 -10.11
N ASP A 279 5.61 18.85 -9.14
CA ASP A 279 4.53 19.79 -8.85
C ASP A 279 4.98 21.01 -8.01
N ARG A 280 6.00 20.87 -7.16
CA ARG A 280 6.31 21.88 -6.14
C ARG A 280 7.71 22.48 -6.20
N THR A 281 8.63 21.82 -6.89
CA THR A 281 10.05 22.22 -6.85
C THR A 281 10.56 22.55 -8.23
N VAL A 282 10.45 21.61 -9.17
CA VAL A 282 11.02 21.73 -10.51
C VAL A 282 10.28 20.80 -11.45
N ARG A 283 9.91 21.28 -12.65
CA ARG A 283 9.33 20.40 -13.67
C ARG A 283 10.39 19.39 -14.11
N LEU A 284 10.13 18.10 -13.89
CA LEU A 284 11.07 17.02 -14.18
C LEU A 284 11.48 17.02 -15.64
N ARG A 285 10.52 17.19 -16.56
CA ARG A 285 10.76 17.27 -18.02
C ARG A 285 11.76 18.36 -18.42
N GLY A 286 11.91 19.40 -17.60
CA GLY A 286 12.78 20.54 -17.83
C GLY A 286 14.25 20.33 -17.47
N SER A 287 14.61 19.21 -16.84
CA SER A 287 15.98 18.94 -16.38
C SER A 287 16.50 17.59 -16.90
N PRO A 288 17.82 17.43 -17.13
CA PRO A 288 18.41 16.13 -17.46
C PRO A 288 18.13 15.06 -16.40
N GLU A 289 18.25 15.41 -15.12
CA GLU A 289 18.04 14.50 -14.00
C GLU A 289 16.57 14.09 -13.88
N GLY A 290 15.64 15.05 -14.01
CA GLY A 290 14.21 14.79 -13.96
C GLY A 290 13.72 13.93 -15.13
N ARG A 291 14.27 14.10 -16.34
CA ARG A 291 13.97 13.20 -17.47
C ARG A 291 14.34 11.75 -17.20
N LYS A 292 15.48 11.49 -16.55
CA LYS A 292 15.87 10.12 -16.13
C LYS A 292 14.88 9.51 -15.14
N ILE A 293 14.28 10.34 -14.27
CA ILE A 293 13.22 9.89 -13.35
C ILE A 293 11.96 9.51 -14.13
N ILE A 294 11.52 10.35 -15.09
CA ILE A 294 10.37 10.04 -15.96
C ILE A 294 10.60 8.72 -16.70
N GLU A 295 11.77 8.54 -17.32
CA GLU A 295 12.14 7.30 -18.01
C GLU A 295 12.10 6.07 -17.07
N ALA A 296 12.49 6.22 -15.80
CA ALA A 296 12.40 5.16 -14.81
C ALA A 296 10.94 4.79 -14.49
N ILE A 297 10.05 5.78 -14.39
CA ILE A 297 8.60 5.58 -14.19
C ILE A 297 7.97 4.91 -15.42
N GLU A 298 8.39 5.27 -16.64
CA GLU A 298 7.95 4.61 -17.88
C GLU A 298 8.38 3.14 -17.95
N ARG A 299 9.63 2.85 -17.57
CA ARG A 299 10.12 1.46 -17.44
C ARG A 299 9.36 0.69 -16.38
N LEU A 300 9.08 1.30 -15.24
CA LEU A 300 8.25 0.72 -14.19
C LEU A 300 6.86 0.38 -14.73
N SER A 301 6.13 1.34 -15.32
CA SER A 301 4.80 1.12 -15.91
C SER A 301 4.81 -0.06 -16.90
N SER A 302 5.84 -0.14 -17.75
CA SER A 302 6.01 -1.25 -18.70
C SER A 302 6.18 -2.60 -17.99
N ARG A 303 7.01 -2.67 -16.94
CA ARG A 303 7.18 -3.90 -16.14
C ARG A 303 5.90 -4.34 -15.45
N MET A 304 5.15 -3.40 -14.87
CA MET A 304 3.88 -3.70 -14.18
C MET A 304 2.83 -4.24 -15.15
N LYS A 305 2.72 -3.64 -16.35
CA LYS A 305 1.85 -4.17 -17.42
C LYS A 305 2.23 -5.58 -17.83
N MET A 306 3.53 -5.86 -18.01
CA MET A 306 4.00 -7.21 -18.34
C MET A 306 3.71 -8.23 -17.22
N ALA A 307 3.71 -7.79 -15.96
CA ALA A 307 3.32 -8.62 -14.82
C ALA A 307 1.79 -8.83 -14.72
N GLY A 308 0.99 -8.17 -15.58
CA GLY A 308 -0.46 -8.29 -15.58
C GLY A 308 -1.17 -7.43 -14.52
N GLU A 309 -0.50 -6.42 -13.96
CA GLU A 309 -1.13 -5.49 -13.04
C GLU A 309 -2.16 -4.61 -13.76
N LYS A 310 -3.41 -4.62 -13.26
CA LYS A 310 -4.56 -4.00 -13.92
C LYS A 310 -4.88 -2.58 -13.46
N TYR A 311 -4.28 -2.11 -12.36
CA TYR A 311 -4.62 -0.85 -11.69
C TYR A 311 -3.56 0.25 -11.86
N ILE A 312 -2.71 0.09 -12.88
CA ILE A 312 -1.58 1.00 -13.13
C ILE A 312 -1.46 1.23 -14.63
N THR A 313 -2.45 1.93 -15.17
CA THR A 313 -2.34 2.60 -16.45
C THR A 313 -1.32 3.75 -16.34
N PRO A 314 -0.68 4.18 -17.42
CA PRO A 314 0.13 5.40 -17.44
C PRO A 314 -0.63 6.63 -16.94
N ASP A 315 -1.96 6.62 -17.08
CA ASP A 315 -2.87 7.63 -16.57
C ASP A 315 -2.97 7.58 -15.03
N GLU A 316 -2.84 6.40 -14.41
CA GLU A 316 -2.77 6.22 -12.95
C GLU A 316 -1.37 6.51 -12.37
N MET A 317 -0.32 6.48 -13.19
CA MET A 317 1.04 6.91 -12.80
C MET A 317 1.34 8.37 -13.12
N ASP A 318 0.33 9.13 -13.56
CA ASP A 318 0.46 10.55 -13.90
C ASP A 318 1.54 10.85 -14.96
N LEU A 319 1.91 9.87 -15.81
CA LEU A 319 2.89 10.06 -16.89
C LEU A 319 2.50 11.16 -17.88
N PRO A 320 1.21 11.32 -18.28
CA PRO A 320 0.79 12.47 -19.08
C PRO A 320 1.03 13.82 -18.38
N LYS A 321 0.93 13.88 -17.05
CA LYS A 321 1.16 15.12 -16.28
C LYS A 321 2.64 15.46 -16.16
N LEU A 322 3.47 14.44 -15.96
CA LEU A 322 4.93 14.56 -15.96
C LEU A 322 5.47 15.08 -17.30
N ASN A 323 4.89 14.63 -18.40
CA ASN A 323 5.26 15.04 -19.76
C ASN A 323 4.51 16.30 -20.25
N GLY A 324 3.40 16.68 -19.61
CA GLY A 324 2.46 17.68 -20.08
C GLY A 324 2.11 18.75 -19.03
N LEU A 325 0.82 19.03 -18.92
CA LEU A 325 0.26 19.91 -17.89
C LEU A 325 0.03 19.12 -16.60
N ASN A 326 0.39 19.69 -15.47
CA ASN A 326 0.10 19.12 -14.15
C ASN A 326 -0.70 20.11 -13.27
N PHE A 327 -0.83 19.77 -11.98
CA PHE A 327 -1.58 20.58 -11.03
C PHE A 327 -1.03 21.99 -10.86
N VAL A 328 0.30 22.19 -10.89
CA VAL A 328 0.88 23.53 -10.74
C VAL A 328 0.59 24.40 -11.95
N ASP A 329 0.58 23.84 -13.16
CA ASP A 329 0.23 24.58 -14.38
C ASP A 329 -1.23 25.07 -14.35
N HIS A 330 -2.16 24.21 -13.95
CA HIS A 330 -3.57 24.61 -13.81
C HIS A 330 -3.75 25.64 -12.69
N ALA A 331 -3.03 25.53 -11.58
CA ALA A 331 -3.04 26.56 -10.54
C ALA A 331 -2.51 27.92 -11.03
N ILE A 332 -1.55 27.94 -11.97
CA ILE A 332 -1.11 29.18 -12.63
C ILE A 332 -2.25 29.74 -13.49
N ALA A 333 -2.91 28.93 -14.29
CA ALA A 333 -4.03 29.37 -15.13
C ALA A 333 -5.20 29.93 -14.29
N ASP A 334 -5.59 29.23 -13.23
CA ASP A 334 -6.60 29.68 -12.27
C ASP A 334 -6.20 31.02 -11.65
N THR A 335 -4.93 31.19 -11.31
CA THR A 335 -4.40 32.45 -10.79
C THR A 335 -4.49 33.59 -11.81
N LEU A 336 -4.08 33.34 -13.06
CA LEU A 336 -4.16 34.31 -14.14
C LEU A 336 -5.60 34.76 -14.38
N TRP A 337 -6.53 33.82 -14.35
CA TRP A 337 -7.95 34.12 -14.50
C TRP A 337 -8.52 34.88 -13.30
N MET A 338 -8.32 34.38 -12.08
CA MET A 338 -8.95 34.96 -10.89
C MET A 338 -8.38 36.34 -10.54
N LYS A 339 -7.05 36.51 -10.59
CA LYS A 339 -6.39 37.76 -10.17
C LYS A 339 -6.21 38.77 -11.30
N TYR A 340 -5.99 38.31 -12.53
CA TYR A 340 -5.68 39.20 -13.67
C TYR A 340 -6.72 39.18 -14.79
N ARG A 341 -7.79 38.38 -14.65
CA ARG A 341 -8.87 38.24 -15.65
C ARG A 341 -8.39 37.75 -17.02
N ILE A 342 -7.29 37.00 -17.02
CA ILE A 342 -6.71 36.39 -18.23
C ILE A 342 -7.20 34.95 -18.30
N GLN A 343 -7.98 34.61 -19.32
CA GLN A 343 -8.34 33.22 -19.62
C GLN A 343 -7.27 32.59 -20.50
N VAL A 344 -6.87 31.37 -20.16
CA VAL A 344 -5.86 30.60 -20.87
C VAL A 344 -6.47 29.25 -21.21
N SER A 345 -6.49 28.86 -22.49
CA SER A 345 -6.93 27.52 -22.88
C SER A 345 -5.87 26.48 -22.51
N ASP A 346 -6.23 25.19 -22.46
CA ASP A 346 -5.23 24.13 -22.19
C ASP A 346 -4.10 24.10 -23.23
N SER A 347 -4.41 24.39 -24.50
CA SER A 347 -3.39 24.46 -25.56
C SER A 347 -2.40 25.61 -25.32
N GLU A 348 -2.91 26.80 -24.98
CA GLU A 348 -2.08 27.97 -24.68
C GLU A 348 -1.32 27.78 -23.36
N LEU A 349 -1.94 27.14 -22.38
CA LEU A 349 -1.30 26.81 -21.10
C LEU A 349 -0.15 25.84 -21.30
N LEU A 350 -0.30 24.85 -22.19
CA LEU A 350 0.78 23.92 -22.53
C LEU A 350 1.95 24.65 -23.20
N GLU A 351 1.69 25.55 -24.15
CA GLU A 351 2.73 26.39 -24.76
C GLU A 351 3.41 27.29 -23.75
N PHE A 352 2.64 27.92 -22.86
CA PHE A 352 3.17 28.78 -21.81
C PHE A 352 4.00 27.99 -20.79
N SER A 353 3.54 26.81 -20.39
CA SER A 353 4.28 25.90 -19.51
C SER A 353 5.60 25.47 -20.16
N ASN A 354 5.60 25.12 -21.45
CA ASN A 354 6.82 24.82 -22.20
C ASN A 354 7.78 26.03 -22.26
N PHE A 355 7.24 27.24 -22.44
CA PHE A 355 8.01 28.47 -22.36
C PHE A 355 8.67 28.64 -20.98
N LEU A 356 7.92 28.46 -19.90
CA LEU A 356 8.45 28.53 -18.52
C LEU A 356 9.54 27.47 -18.30
N VAL A 357 9.29 26.22 -18.68
CA VAL A 357 10.27 25.13 -18.59
C VAL A 357 11.59 25.48 -19.30
N SER A 358 11.51 26.06 -20.50
CA SER A 358 12.70 26.44 -21.29
C SER A 358 13.51 27.59 -20.66
N ARG A 359 12.86 28.42 -19.83
CA ARG A 359 13.48 29.58 -19.19
C ARG A 359 14.05 29.24 -17.82
N ASP A 360 13.25 28.55 -17.02
CA ASP A 360 13.59 28.18 -15.65
C ASP A 360 12.65 27.04 -15.22
N PRO A 361 13.12 25.79 -15.25
CA PRO A 361 12.29 24.64 -14.88
C PRO A 361 11.90 24.64 -13.40
N THR A 362 12.51 25.49 -12.55
CA THR A 362 12.17 25.62 -11.14
C THR A 362 10.95 26.50 -10.88
N TYR A 363 10.24 26.94 -11.91
CA TYR A 363 9.03 27.75 -11.74
C TYR A 363 7.96 27.21 -10.79
N PRO A 364 7.80 25.88 -10.56
CA PRO A 364 6.88 25.40 -9.54
C PRO A 364 7.20 25.91 -8.14
N SER A 365 8.47 26.21 -7.85
CA SER A 365 8.92 26.71 -6.55
C SER A 365 8.78 28.22 -6.35
N TRP A 366 8.40 28.98 -7.39
CA TRP A 366 8.34 30.44 -7.30
C TRP A 366 7.23 30.96 -6.37
N SER A 367 6.22 30.15 -6.10
CA SER A 367 5.13 30.48 -5.17
C SER A 367 4.58 29.21 -4.53
N GLU A 368 4.14 29.32 -3.28
CA GLU A 368 3.25 28.30 -2.71
C GLU A 368 1.85 28.39 -3.33
N GLN A 369 1.13 27.26 -3.30
CA GLN A 369 -0.28 27.19 -3.68
C GLN A 369 -1.18 27.41 -2.45
N ASP A 370 -2.31 28.06 -2.67
CA ASP A 370 -3.37 28.27 -1.70
C ASP A 370 -4.73 27.87 -2.30
N PHE A 371 -5.73 27.67 -1.46
CA PHE A 371 -7.08 27.30 -1.88
C PHE A 371 -8.03 28.49 -1.73
N ILE A 372 -8.69 28.88 -2.81
CA ILE A 372 -9.77 29.85 -2.78
C ILE A 372 -11.09 29.16 -3.12
N ARG A 373 -12.12 29.45 -2.33
CA ARG A 373 -13.50 29.04 -2.61
C ARG A 373 -14.25 30.18 -3.26
N ASP A 374 -14.70 29.97 -4.49
CA ASP A 374 -15.57 30.90 -5.20
C ASP A 374 -17.04 30.49 -5.00
N TYR A 375 -17.74 31.27 -4.17
CA TYR A 375 -19.16 31.07 -3.86
C TYR A 375 -20.10 31.74 -4.89
N SER A 376 -19.57 32.40 -5.92
CA SER A 376 -20.38 33.17 -6.87
C SER A 376 -21.11 32.32 -7.93
N ARG A 377 -20.83 31.02 -8.00
CA ARG A 377 -21.41 30.12 -9.00
C ARG A 377 -22.72 29.47 -8.54
N PRO A 378 -23.78 29.43 -9.39
CA PRO A 378 -25.07 28.82 -9.05
C PRO A 378 -25.01 27.32 -8.70
N ALA A 379 -23.99 26.61 -9.19
CA ALA A 379 -23.77 25.18 -8.93
C ALA A 379 -23.09 24.88 -7.58
N GLY A 380 -22.89 25.89 -6.73
CA GLY A 380 -22.18 25.78 -5.44
C GLY A 380 -20.73 26.24 -5.51
N PRO A 381 -20.04 26.29 -4.35
CA PRO A 381 -18.68 26.83 -4.27
C PRO A 381 -17.70 26.00 -5.09
N SER A 382 -17.04 26.63 -6.05
CA SER A 382 -15.92 26.02 -6.78
C SER A 382 -14.63 26.24 -6.01
N GLN A 383 -13.82 25.19 -5.87
CA GLN A 383 -12.49 25.26 -5.25
C GLN A 383 -11.44 25.45 -6.33
N PHE A 384 -10.63 26.49 -6.20
CA PHE A 384 -9.53 26.79 -7.11
C PHE A 384 -8.21 26.77 -6.35
N HIS A 385 -7.18 26.24 -7.01
CA HIS A 385 -5.81 26.34 -6.54
C HIS A 385 -5.19 27.61 -7.12
N VAL A 386 -4.65 28.48 -6.28
CA VAL A 386 -4.03 29.72 -6.75
C VAL A 386 -2.63 29.89 -6.18
N MET A 387 -1.81 30.66 -6.89
CA MET A 387 -0.48 31.04 -6.43
C MET A 387 -0.60 32.17 -5.41
N ARG A 388 0.02 31.97 -4.25
CA ARG A 388 0.15 32.96 -3.19
C ARG A 388 0.82 34.24 -3.69
N ASP A 389 1.95 34.09 -4.40
CA ASP A 389 2.81 35.15 -4.93
C ASP A 389 2.83 35.14 -6.47
N PRO A 390 1.77 35.64 -7.13
CA PRO A 390 1.51 35.36 -8.54
C PRO A 390 2.23 36.29 -9.52
N LYS A 391 2.90 37.34 -9.03
CA LYS A 391 3.43 38.44 -9.85
C LYS A 391 4.37 37.94 -10.95
N ARG A 392 5.29 37.04 -10.59
CA ARG A 392 6.29 36.51 -11.52
C ARG A 392 5.64 35.70 -12.66
N TYR A 393 4.61 34.90 -12.38
CA TYR A 393 3.90 34.16 -13.43
C TYR A 393 3.18 35.08 -14.41
N HIS A 394 2.55 36.14 -13.91
CA HIS A 394 1.90 37.15 -14.76
C HIS A 394 2.91 37.87 -15.66
N GLU A 395 4.05 38.31 -15.12
CA GLU A 395 5.12 38.96 -15.90
C GLU A 395 5.69 38.04 -16.99
N MET A 396 5.86 36.74 -16.68
CA MET A 396 6.29 35.75 -17.67
C MET A 396 5.23 35.50 -18.73
N TYR A 397 3.95 35.48 -18.37
CA TYR A 397 2.86 35.34 -19.33
C TYR A 397 2.80 36.53 -20.30
N VAL A 398 2.92 37.77 -19.81
CA VAL A 398 2.97 38.96 -20.67
C VAL A 398 4.17 38.90 -21.62
N THR A 399 5.32 38.46 -21.13
CA THR A 399 6.52 38.25 -21.96
C THR A 399 6.28 37.20 -23.04
N PHE A 400 5.68 36.07 -22.67
CA PHE A 400 5.31 35.00 -23.60
C PHE A 400 4.42 35.51 -24.74
N LYS A 401 3.36 36.27 -24.42
CA LYS A 401 2.46 36.86 -25.43
C LYS A 401 3.16 37.85 -26.36
N LYS A 402 4.08 38.68 -25.83
CA LYS A 402 4.86 39.62 -26.65
C LYS A 402 5.74 38.89 -27.66
N LEU A 403 6.35 37.77 -27.28
CA LEU A 403 7.18 36.97 -28.18
C LEU A 403 6.35 36.24 -29.25
N ALA A 404 5.13 35.82 -28.91
CA ALA A 404 4.22 35.19 -29.87
C ALA A 404 3.73 36.17 -30.96
N ASN A 405 3.51 37.44 -30.60
CA ASN A 405 3.04 38.47 -31.53
C ASN A 405 4.15 39.04 -32.45
N ASN A 406 5.41 38.72 -32.19
CA ASN A 406 6.57 39.14 -33.00
C ASN A 406 7.06 38.05 -33.97
N LYS A 407 6.36 36.92 -34.02
CA LYS A 407 6.53 35.86 -35.02
C LYS A 407 5.39 35.94 -36.01
#